data_AF-W1W317-F1
#
_entry.id   AF-W1W317-F1
#
_cell.length_a   1.000
_cell.length_b   1.000
_cell.length_c   1.000
_cell.angle_alpha   90.00
_cell.angle_beta   90.00
_cell.angle_gamma   90.00
#
_symmetry.space_group_name_H-M   'P 1'
#
loop_
_entity.id
_entity.type
_entity.pdbx_description
1 polymer ?
#
loop_
_entity_poly.entity_id
_entity_poly.type
_entity_poly.pdbx_seq_one_letter_code
_entity_poly.pdbx_strand_id
1 'polypeptide(L)' 'GITNGLPLVMQVGIKPTPSIYKEQHSVSLSQKEDTLLTIQGRHDPCVALRAVPVIEAVTALVILDFLGDIDHELR' A
#
# COMPACT_ATOMS: atom_id res chain seq x y z
N GLY A 1 16.55 -4.04 15.01
CA GLY A 1 15.16 -3.63 14.75
C GLY A 1 14.40 -3.46 16.04
N ILE A 2 14.86 -2.55 16.89
CA ILE A 2 14.18 -2.12 18.12
C ILE A 2 14.31 -0.60 18.14
N THR A 3 13.31 0.08 18.67
CA THR A 3 13.31 1.54 18.77
C THR A 3 14.40 2.02 19.73
N ASN A 4 14.84 3.27 19.56
CA ASN A 4 15.82 3.93 20.44
C ASN A 4 15.24 5.18 21.13
N GLY A 5 13.91 5.35 21.09
CA GLY A 5 13.20 6.50 21.64
C GLY A 5 13.22 7.77 20.77
N LEU A 6 13.91 7.78 19.62
CA LEU A 6 13.85 8.88 18.66
C LEU A 6 12.64 8.76 17.72
N PRO A 7 12.25 9.85 17.02
CA PRO A 7 11.20 9.78 16.00
C PRO A 7 11.46 8.71 14.94
N LEU A 8 10.42 7.94 14.61
CA LEU A 8 10.45 6.99 13.51
C LEU A 8 10.28 7.74 12.18
N VAL A 9 11.34 7.76 11.38
CA VAL A 9 11.36 8.38 10.05
C VAL A 9 11.39 7.29 9.00
N MET A 10 10.41 7.31 8.10
CA MET A 10 10.24 6.31 7.04
C MET A 10 10.14 6.98 5.68
N GLN A 11 10.74 6.36 4.67
CA GLN A 11 10.56 6.72 3.27
C GLN A 11 9.86 5.56 2.57
N VAL A 12 8.77 5.87 1.87
CA VAL A 12 7.93 4.85 1.24
C VAL A 12 7.87 5.10 -0.26
N GLY A 13 8.30 4.10 -1.03
CA GLY A 13 8.13 4.08 -2.48
C GLY A 13 6.74 3.58 -2.85
N ILE A 14 5.97 4.40 -3.56
CA ILE A 14 4.64 4.02 -4.06
C ILE A 14 4.71 3.91 -5.57
N LYS A 15 4.31 2.76 -6.12
CA LYS A 15 4.19 2.61 -7.57
C LYS A 15 3.09 3.52 -8.13
N PRO A 16 3.17 3.95 -9.40
CA PRO A 16 2.09 4.69 -10.04
C PRO A 16 0.76 3.94 -10.02
N THR A 17 -0.35 4.66 -10.15
CA THR A 17 -1.68 4.05 -10.30
C THR A 17 -1.66 3.13 -11.53
N PRO A 18 -2.00 1.83 -11.37
CA PRO A 18 -1.93 0.87 -12.48
C PRO A 18 -3.07 1.08 -13.49
N SER A 19 -4.24 1.53 -13.02
CA SER A 19 -5.40 1.80 -13.85
C SER A 19 -5.26 3.13 -14.58
N ILE A 20 -4.96 3.07 -15.87
CA ILE A 20 -4.84 4.23 -16.77
C ILE A 20 -5.69 4.02 -18.01
N TYR A 21 -6.08 5.12 -18.66
CA TYR A 21 -6.94 5.10 -19.86
C TYR A 21 -6.25 4.59 -21.14
N LYS A 22 -4.94 4.33 -21.08
CA LYS A 22 -4.21 3.78 -22.23
C LYS A 22 -4.52 2.29 -22.36
N GLU A 23 -4.62 1.84 -23.60
CA GLU A 23 -4.67 0.41 -23.92
C GLU A 23 -3.37 -0.28 -23.49
N GLN A 24 -3.50 -1.46 -22.89
CA GLN A 24 -2.40 -2.21 -22.31
C GLN A 24 -2.46 -3.67 -22.76
N HIS A 25 -1.32 -4.25 -23.14
CA HIS A 25 -1.23 -5.68 -23.43
C HIS A 25 -1.38 -6.49 -22.14
N SER A 26 -2.22 -7.54 -22.19
CA SER A 26 -2.49 -8.43 -21.08
C SER A 26 -2.87 -9.83 -21.58
N VAL A 27 -3.27 -10.73 -20.69
CA VAL A 27 -3.72 -12.09 -21.01
C VAL A 27 -5.11 -12.32 -20.42
N SER A 28 -6.02 -12.84 -21.24
CA SER A 28 -7.35 -13.29 -20.78
C SER A 28 -7.21 -14.63 -20.06
N LEU A 29 -7.46 -14.67 -18.76
CA LEU A 29 -7.34 -15.92 -17.98
C LEU A 29 -8.43 -16.95 -18.33
N SER A 30 -9.59 -16.50 -18.83
CA SER A 30 -10.69 -17.39 -19.23
C SER A 30 -10.47 -18.01 -20.62
N GLN A 31 -9.99 -17.22 -21.57
CA GLN A 31 -9.73 -17.67 -22.94
C GLN A 31 -8.31 -18.24 -23.13
N LYS A 32 -7.40 -17.96 -22.19
CA LYS A 32 -5.97 -18.34 -22.22
C LYS A 32 -5.23 -17.79 -23.44
N GLU A 33 -5.55 -16.57 -23.82
CA GLU A 33 -5.04 -15.89 -25.03
C GLU A 33 -4.65 -14.44 -24.72
N ASP A 34 -3.75 -13.89 -25.53
CA ASP A 34 -3.34 -12.48 -25.46
C ASP A 34 -4.54 -11.56 -25.72
N THR A 35 -4.60 -10.45 -25.00
CA THR A 35 -5.70 -9.49 -25.11
C THR A 35 -5.23 -8.06 -24.87
N LEU A 36 -6.02 -7.11 -25.36
CA LEU A 36 -5.84 -5.68 -25.13
C LEU A 36 -6.80 -5.24 -24.03
N LEU A 37 -6.24 -4.79 -22.91
CA LEU A 37 -6.97 -4.31 -21.76
C LEU A 37 -7.12 -2.79 -21.85
N THR A 38 -8.37 -2.33 -21.90
CA THR A 38 -8.70 -0.92 -21.81
C THR A 38 -9.52 -0.68 -20.55
N ILE A 39 -8.99 0.12 -19.63
CA ILE A 39 -9.62 0.42 -18.36
C ILE A 39 -10.41 1.73 -18.47
N GLN A 40 -11.71 1.65 -18.19
CA GLN A 40 -12.64 2.77 -18.23
C GLN A 40 -13.06 3.22 -16.82
N GLY A 41 -13.73 4.36 -16.71
CA GLY A 41 -14.19 4.94 -15.43
C GLY A 41 -13.15 5.84 -14.76
N ARG A 42 -13.50 6.46 -13.62
CA ARG A 42 -12.65 7.43 -12.93
C ARG A 42 -11.62 6.73 -12.04
N HIS A 43 -10.35 6.99 -12.28
CA HIS A 43 -9.23 6.49 -11.48
C HIS A 43 -8.45 7.64 -10.86
N ASP A 44 -7.78 7.38 -9.75
CA ASP A 44 -6.92 8.36 -9.11
C ASP A 44 -5.62 8.49 -9.91
N PRO A 45 -5.26 9.67 -10.46
CA PRO A 45 -4.01 9.83 -11.20
C PRO A 45 -2.77 9.70 -10.29
N CYS A 46 -2.92 9.85 -8.97
CA CYS A 46 -1.81 9.77 -8.01
C CYS A 46 -2.30 9.20 -6.66
N VAL A 47 -2.34 7.86 -6.56
CA VAL A 47 -2.70 7.18 -5.30
C VAL A 47 -1.76 7.47 -4.13
N ALA A 48 -0.54 7.94 -4.40
CA ALA A 48 0.46 8.21 -3.37
C ALA A 48 -0.01 9.26 -2.35
N LEU A 49 -0.77 10.28 -2.78
CA LEU A 49 -1.30 11.30 -1.88
C LEU A 49 -2.27 10.72 -0.85
N ARG A 50 -3.04 9.70 -1.26
CA ARG A 50 -4.01 9.02 -0.41
C ARG A 50 -3.38 7.90 0.42
N ALA A 51 -2.18 7.45 0.07
CA ALA A 51 -1.47 6.40 0.80
C ALA A 51 -0.93 6.91 2.14
N VAL A 52 -0.56 8.19 2.25
CA VAL A 52 0.01 8.79 3.47
C VAL A 52 -0.84 8.51 4.73
N PRO A 53 -2.14 8.88 4.80
CA PRO A 53 -2.93 8.61 5.99
C PRO A 53 -3.10 7.11 6.29
N VAL A 54 -3.06 6.24 5.27
CA VAL A 54 -3.10 4.78 5.46
C VAL A 54 -1.82 4.29 6.10
N ILE A 55 -0.66 4.77 5.64
CA ILE A 55 0.65 4.41 6.18
C ILE A 55 0.74 4.84 7.64
N GLU A 56 0.32 6.06 7.97
CA GLU A 56 0.31 6.56 9.35
C GLU A 56 -0.59 5.70 10.25
N ALA A 57 -1.81 5.38 9.80
CA ALA A 57 -2.74 4.54 10.56
C ALA A 57 -2.18 3.13 10.80
N VAL A 58 -1.66 2.48 9.76
CA VAL A 58 -1.07 1.13 9.89
C VAL A 58 0.15 1.16 10.79
N THR A 59 0.99 2.19 10.70
CA THR A 59 2.14 2.36 11.58
C THR A 59 1.72 2.48 13.04
N ALA A 60 0.68 3.28 13.34
CA ALA A 60 0.15 3.41 14.69
C ALA A 60 -0.44 2.10 15.21
N LEU A 61 -1.16 1.34 14.37
CA LEU A 61 -1.70 0.03 14.74
C LEU A 61 -0.59 -0.97 15.10
N VAL A 62 0.47 -1.03 14.28
CA VAL A 62 1.61 -1.93 14.55
C VAL A 62 2.33 -1.53 15.84
N ILE A 63 2.53 -0.22 16.09
CA ILE A 63 3.14 0.24 17.35
C ILE A 63 2.27 -0.14 18.55
N LEU A 64 0.93 -0.01 18.45
CA LEU A 64 0.01 -0.41 19.51
C LEU A 64 0.11 -1.91 19.81
N ASP A 65 0.18 -2.75 18.77
CA ASP A 65 0.35 -4.20 18.89
C ASP A 65 1.63 -4.55 19.67
N PHE A 66 2.77 -3.94 19.29
CA PHE A 66 4.03 -4.10 20.01
C PHE A 66 3.94 -3.66 21.48
N LEU A 67 3.22 -2.58 21.79
CA LEU A 67 3.04 -2.15 23.17
C LEU A 67 2.13 -3.10 23.96
N GLY A 68 1.09 -3.65 23.33
CA GLY A 68 0.20 -4.64 23.95
C GLY A 68 0.91 -5.95 24.28
N ASP A 69 1.78 -6.42 23.39
CA ASP A 69 2.63 -7.59 23.63
C ASP A 69 3.63 -7.35 24.77
N ILE A 70 4.27 -6.17 24.80
CA ILE A 70 5.18 -5.77 25.89
C ILE A 70 4.44 -5.72 27.23
N ASP A 71 3.21 -5.19 27.25
CA ASP A 71 2.38 -5.14 28.47
C ASP A 71 1.97 -6.53 28.97
N HIS A 72 1.87 -7.53 28.09
CA HIS A 72 1.62 -8.93 28.47
C HIS A 72 2.89 -9.63 28.96
N GLU A 73 4.07 -9.34 28.42
CA GLU A 73 5.33 -9.94 28.89
C GLU A 73 5.82 -9.35 30.23
N LEU A 74 5.48 -8.09 30.53
CA LEU A 74 5.88 -7.40 31.76
C LEU A 74 4.92 -7.63 32.94
N ARG A 75 3.80 -8.33 32.73
CA ARG A 75 2.88 -8.80 33.77
C ARG A 75 3.12 -10.26 34.11
#